data_AF-A0A2H3BCN7-F1
#
_entry.id   AF-A0A2H3BCN7-F1
#
_cell.length_a   1.000
_cell.length_b   1.000
_cell.length_c   1.000
_cell.angle_alpha   90.00
_cell.angle_beta   90.00
_cell.angle_gamma   90.00
#
_symmetry.space_group_name_H-M   'P 1'
#
loop_
_entity.id
_entity.type
_entity.pdbx_description
1 polymer ?
#
loop_
_entity_poly.entity_id
_entity_poly.type
_entity_poly.pdbx_seq_one_letter_code
_entity_poly.pdbx_strand_id
1 'polypeptide(L)'
;MAIMPDTLLSGRITGNAVTDNDNDNNVHPQWQSEMLGRPCKYHSEDEKKEAHADNQARYYHWCIAAEHGGSSLSNLPSRHKERLNEEMRTRYHASKPPDVRTRRCGPREKMVVIPTKMPLPKKTTLSTRMLRRIKLYDGQLHAMTTNSVPTYLHRLCERYLVGRQGGSAEEIDQAVGALEDLLGKAQSDLDAMYEDGGIDAAFWEGEDCVNRIRLALQASQDLSCNAMLGQREVEWLRNQRLLMYQTAY
;
A
#
# COMPACT_ATOMS: atom_id res chain seq x y z
N MET A 1 1.31 -44.85 -64.86
CA MET A 1 0.23 -44.40 -63.95
C MET A 1 -0.46 -45.66 -63.41
N ALA A 2 -0.27 -45.96 -62.13
CA ALA A 2 -0.72 -47.19 -61.47
C ALA A 2 -1.22 -46.87 -60.04
N ILE A 3 -2.54 -46.90 -59.88
CA ILE A 3 -3.40 -47.66 -58.93
C ILE A 3 -2.86 -47.99 -57.50
N MET A 4 -3.54 -47.38 -56.49
CA MET A 4 -3.98 -47.88 -55.14
C MET A 4 -2.95 -48.09 -53.98
N PRO A 5 -3.37 -48.22 -52.69
CA PRO A 5 -4.67 -47.89 -52.04
C PRO A 5 -4.59 -47.19 -50.63
N ASP A 6 -5.77 -46.79 -50.17
CA ASP A 6 -6.17 -46.48 -48.78
C ASP A 6 -5.97 -47.64 -47.78
N THR A 7 -5.69 -47.28 -46.52
CA THR A 7 -5.99 -48.13 -45.34
C THR A 7 -6.64 -47.30 -44.22
N LEU A 8 -7.92 -47.60 -44.02
CA LEU A 8 -8.71 -47.35 -42.81
C LEU A 8 -8.37 -48.38 -41.73
N LEU A 9 -8.43 -47.97 -40.46
CA LEU A 9 -8.65 -48.72 -39.20
C LEU A 9 -8.26 -47.76 -38.06
N SER A 10 -8.84 -47.66 -36.87
CA SER A 10 -9.87 -48.36 -36.09
C SER A 10 -10.09 -47.41 -34.88
N GLY A 11 -11.29 -47.16 -34.38
CA GLY A 11 -11.85 -48.05 -33.38
C GLY A 11 -12.88 -47.28 -32.55
N ARG A 12 -14.07 -47.89 -32.47
CA ARG A 12 -15.27 -47.41 -31.79
C ARG A 12 -15.27 -48.08 -30.41
N ILE A 13 -15.25 -47.31 -29.33
CA ILE A 13 -15.48 -47.83 -27.98
C ILE A 13 -16.85 -47.37 -27.51
N THR A 14 -17.74 -48.35 -27.35
CA THR A 14 -19.01 -48.23 -26.63
C THR A 14 -18.80 -48.69 -25.19
N GLY A 15 -19.18 -47.86 -24.22
CA GLY A 15 -19.28 -48.23 -22.80
C GLY A 15 -20.47 -47.52 -22.19
N ASN A 16 -21.49 -48.28 -21.81
CA ASN A 16 -22.67 -47.84 -21.06
C ASN A 16 -22.41 -48.00 -19.55
N ALA A 17 -23.31 -47.37 -18.78
CA ALA A 17 -23.63 -47.61 -17.35
C ALA A 17 -22.67 -46.90 -16.36
N VAL A 18 -23.06 -46.36 -15.21
CA VAL A 18 -24.31 -46.31 -14.41
C VAL A 18 -23.98 -45.40 -13.20
N THR A 19 -24.95 -44.61 -12.73
CA THR A 19 -25.08 -43.94 -11.39
C THR A 19 -23.87 -43.10 -10.89
N ASP A 20 -23.97 -42.05 -10.09
CA ASP A 20 -24.74 -41.83 -8.88
C ASP A 20 -25.05 -40.34 -8.68
N ASN A 21 -26.15 -40.15 -7.98
CA ASN A 21 -26.79 -38.90 -7.63
C ASN A 21 -26.29 -38.53 -6.22
N ASP A 22 -25.25 -37.70 -6.11
CA ASP A 22 -24.75 -37.22 -4.82
C ASP A 22 -24.62 -35.69 -4.80
N ASN A 23 -25.72 -35.07 -4.37
CA ASN A 23 -25.74 -34.13 -3.26
C ASN A 23 -24.60 -33.08 -3.22
N ASP A 24 -24.79 -31.97 -3.95
CA ASP A 24 -24.05 -30.71 -3.80
C ASP A 24 -24.33 -30.10 -2.40
N ASN A 25 -23.69 -30.68 -1.38
CA ASN A 25 -23.49 -30.02 -0.10
C ASN A 25 -22.48 -28.90 -0.29
N ASN A 26 -23.05 -27.71 -0.46
CA ASN A 26 -22.46 -26.41 -0.31
C ASN A 26 -21.72 -26.28 1.03
N VAL A 27 -20.47 -26.77 1.10
CA VAL A 27 -19.57 -26.51 2.22
C VAL A 27 -18.92 -25.15 1.98
N HIS A 28 -19.63 -24.13 2.43
CA HIS A 28 -19.09 -22.81 2.67
C HIS A 28 -17.85 -22.94 3.59
N PRO A 29 -16.67 -22.43 3.23
CA PRO A 29 -15.52 -22.51 4.11
C PRO A 29 -15.78 -21.66 5.36
N GLN A 30 -15.87 -22.33 6.50
CA GLN A 30 -16.01 -21.79 7.85
C GLN A 30 -14.69 -21.13 8.31
N TRP A 31 -14.17 -20.17 7.53
CA TRP A 31 -12.92 -19.44 7.86
C TRP A 31 -13.18 -18.04 8.44
N GLN A 32 -14.43 -17.63 8.62
CA GLN A 32 -14.75 -16.22 8.93
C GLN A 32 -14.83 -15.86 10.41
N SER A 33 -14.71 -16.80 11.36
CA SER A 33 -15.01 -16.48 12.77
C SER A 33 -13.82 -16.45 13.74
N GLU A 34 -12.60 -16.75 13.31
CA GLU A 34 -11.39 -16.71 14.18
C GLU A 34 -10.39 -15.59 13.83
N MET A 35 -10.66 -14.77 12.81
CA MET A 35 -9.70 -13.78 12.27
C MET A 35 -9.51 -12.48 13.08
N LEU A 36 -9.96 -12.43 14.34
CA LEU A 36 -9.55 -11.36 15.27
C LEU A 36 -8.64 -11.96 16.33
N GLY A 37 -7.51 -12.52 15.86
CA GLY A 37 -6.42 -13.00 16.69
C GLY A 37 -5.95 -11.87 17.61
N ARG A 38 -5.93 -12.14 18.92
CA ARG A 38 -5.34 -11.24 19.91
C ARG A 38 -3.87 -10.98 19.52
N PRO A 39 -3.31 -9.80 19.84
CA PRO A 39 -1.90 -9.53 19.62
C PRO A 39 -1.04 -10.61 20.28
N CYS A 40 -0.38 -11.44 19.47
CA CYS A 40 0.61 -12.39 19.96
C CYS A 40 1.83 -11.61 20.46
N LYS A 41 2.28 -11.91 21.69
CA LYS A 41 3.54 -11.39 22.20
C LYS A 41 4.65 -12.26 21.61
N TYR A 42 5.53 -11.68 20.81
CA TYR A 42 6.74 -12.34 20.34
C TYR A 42 7.78 -12.35 21.46
N HIS A 43 8.44 -13.49 21.67
CA HIS A 43 9.42 -13.68 22.73
C HIS A 43 10.87 -13.53 22.24
N SER A 44 11.07 -13.47 20.92
CA SER A 44 12.36 -13.20 20.28
C SER A 44 12.22 -12.33 19.02
N GLU A 45 13.33 -11.72 18.60
CA GLU A 45 13.39 -10.94 17.35
C GLU A 45 13.27 -11.84 16.11
N ASP A 46 13.71 -13.09 16.18
CA ASP A 46 13.59 -14.04 15.06
C ASP A 46 12.12 -14.45 14.86
N GLU A 47 11.37 -14.70 15.93
CA GLU A 47 9.92 -14.94 15.86
C GLU A 47 9.16 -13.75 15.25
N LYS A 48 9.59 -12.52 15.56
CA LYS A 48 8.98 -11.31 15.03
C LYS A 48 9.25 -11.16 13.53
N LYS A 49 10.46 -11.49 13.07
CA LYS A 49 10.82 -11.48 11.64
C LYS A 49 10.08 -12.57 10.87
N GLU A 50 9.99 -13.77 11.43
CA GLU A 50 9.26 -14.89 10.83
C GLU A 50 7.76 -14.59 10.73
N ALA A 51 7.15 -14.05 11.79
CA ALA A 51 5.75 -13.64 11.76
C ALA A 51 5.49 -12.47 10.80
N HIS A 52 6.45 -11.55 10.64
CA HIS A 52 6.37 -10.50 9.64
C HIS A 52 6.40 -11.07 8.22
N ALA A 53 7.33 -12.00 7.94
CA ALA A 53 7.42 -12.67 6.65
C ALA A 53 6.17 -13.49 6.32
N ASP A 54 5.62 -14.24 7.29
CA ASP A 54 4.38 -15.01 7.11
C ASP A 54 3.17 -14.09 6.87
N ASN A 55 3.03 -13.01 7.64
CA ASN A 55 1.96 -12.02 7.41
C ASN A 55 2.08 -11.35 6.04
N GLN A 56 3.31 -11.04 5.61
CA GLN A 56 3.57 -10.44 4.30
C GLN A 56 3.27 -11.42 3.16
N ALA A 57 3.65 -12.70 3.30
CA ALA A 57 3.30 -13.75 2.35
C ALA A 57 1.79 -13.98 2.25
N ARG A 58 1.07 -13.99 3.38
CA ARG A 58 -0.39 -14.10 3.42
C ARG A 58 -1.09 -12.91 2.76
N TYR A 59 -0.57 -11.70 2.97
CA TYR A 59 -1.08 -10.51 2.31
C TYR A 59 -0.94 -10.61 0.79
N TYR A 60 0.23 -10.99 0.28
CA TYR A 60 0.43 -11.16 -1.16
C TYR A 60 -0.40 -12.30 -1.75
N HIS A 61 -0.52 -13.43 -1.05
CA HIS A 61 -1.39 -14.53 -1.47
C HIS A 61 -2.87 -14.11 -1.52
N TRP A 62 -3.32 -13.29 -0.57
CA TRP A 62 -4.68 -12.74 -0.58
C TRP A 62 -4.90 -11.74 -1.72
N CYS A 63 -3.93 -10.86 -2.00
CA CYS A 63 -3.99 -9.94 -3.14
C CYS A 63 -4.08 -10.70 -4.47
N ILE A 64 -3.26 -11.74 -4.65
CA ILE A 64 -3.27 -12.58 -5.86
C ILE A 64 -4.58 -13.38 -5.98
N ALA A 65 -5.08 -13.94 -4.87
CA ALA A 65 -6.36 -14.65 -4.86
C ALA A 65 -7.55 -13.74 -5.19
N ALA A 66 -7.51 -12.47 -4.78
CA ALA A 66 -8.52 -11.47 -5.11
C ALA A 66 -8.53 -11.06 -6.59
N GLU A 67 -7.41 -11.24 -7.31
CA GLU A 67 -7.31 -10.96 -8.75
C GLU A 67 -7.80 -12.13 -9.62
N HIS A 68 -7.77 -13.36 -9.11
CA HIS A 68 -8.18 -14.56 -9.86
C HIS A 68 -9.58 -15.10 -9.50
N GLY A 69 -10.16 -14.68 -8.38
CA GLY A 69 -11.55 -14.97 -8.03
C GLY A 69 -12.49 -13.87 -8.57
N GLY A 70 -13.08 -14.07 -9.75
CA GLY A 70 -13.97 -13.13 -10.46
C GLY A 70 -15.28 -12.75 -9.76
N SER A 71 -15.24 -12.36 -8.49
CA SER A 71 -16.35 -11.75 -7.75
C SER A 71 -16.11 -10.26 -7.61
N SER A 72 -16.90 -9.48 -8.36
CA SER A 72 -16.97 -8.02 -8.40
C SER A 72 -16.46 -7.33 -7.12
N LEU A 73 -15.26 -6.76 -7.22
CA LEU A 73 -14.48 -6.06 -6.19
C LEU A 73 -15.12 -4.77 -5.63
N SER A 74 -16.36 -4.43 -5.97
CA SER A 74 -16.97 -3.15 -5.63
C SER A 74 -17.60 -3.07 -4.23
N ASN A 75 -17.82 -4.18 -3.52
CA ASN A 75 -18.73 -4.18 -2.35
C ASN A 75 -18.18 -4.70 -1.01
N LEU A 76 -16.96 -5.24 -0.94
CA LEU A 76 -16.47 -5.89 0.28
C LEU A 76 -15.58 -5.03 1.22
N PRO A 77 -14.84 -4.00 0.78
CA PRO A 77 -14.17 -3.08 1.72
C PRO A 77 -15.12 -2.05 2.35
N SER A 78 -16.20 -1.68 1.64
CA SER A 78 -17.13 -0.62 2.09
C SER A 78 -17.96 -1.03 3.30
N ARG A 79 -18.46 -2.28 3.37
CA ARG A 79 -19.31 -2.72 4.49
C ARG A 79 -18.59 -2.77 5.84
N HIS A 80 -17.31 -3.14 5.85
CA HIS A 80 -16.52 -3.16 7.09
C HIS A 80 -16.19 -1.74 7.56
N LYS A 81 -15.80 -0.85 6.62
CA LYS A 81 -15.54 0.56 6.90
C LYS A 81 -16.80 1.31 7.37
N GLU A 82 -17.96 1.01 6.79
CA GLU A 82 -19.25 1.54 7.22
C GLU A 82 -19.62 1.08 8.63
N ARG A 83 -19.43 -0.20 8.94
CA ARG A 83 -19.71 -0.74 10.29
C ARG A 83 -18.82 -0.09 11.36
N LEU A 84 -17.54 0.11 11.05
CA LEU A 84 -16.59 0.79 11.95
C LEU A 84 -16.95 2.27 12.15
N ASN A 85 -17.35 2.96 11.08
CA ASN A 85 -17.82 4.36 11.14
C ASN A 85 -19.12 4.51 11.93
N GLU A 86 -20.05 3.57 11.77
CA GLU A 86 -21.32 3.57 12.51
C GLU A 86 -21.08 3.38 14.01
N GLU A 87 -20.18 2.47 14.37
CA GLU A 87 -19.77 2.22 15.76
C GLU A 87 -19.08 3.45 16.38
N MET A 88 -18.23 4.14 15.62
CA MET A 88 -17.59 5.39 16.03
C MET A 88 -18.62 6.52 16.26
N ARG A 89 -19.63 6.65 15.39
CA ARG A 89 -20.73 7.61 15.59
C ARG A 89 -21.54 7.30 16.83
N THR A 90 -21.87 6.03 17.07
CA THR A 90 -22.66 5.65 18.25
C THR A 90 -21.93 6.01 19.54
N ARG A 91 -20.63 5.73 19.63
CA ARG A 91 -19.79 6.10 20.79
C ARG A 91 -19.65 7.61 20.96
N TYR A 92 -19.56 8.36 19.86
CA TYR A 92 -19.50 9.83 19.92
C TYR A 92 -20.81 10.44 20.43
N HIS A 93 -21.96 9.91 20.01
CA HIS A 93 -23.25 10.39 20.49
C HIS A 93 -23.58 9.91 21.91
N ALA A 94 -23.11 8.73 22.32
CA ALA A 94 -23.25 8.25 23.69
C ALA A 94 -22.37 9.01 24.71
N SER A 95 -21.25 9.57 24.26
CA SER A 95 -20.34 10.36 25.11
C SER A 95 -20.64 11.86 25.13
N LYS A 96 -21.66 12.33 24.39
CA LYS A 96 -22.12 13.72 24.49
C LYS A 96 -22.78 13.94 25.86
N PRO A 97 -22.27 14.88 26.68
CA PRO A 97 -22.99 15.30 27.87
C PRO A 97 -24.37 15.86 27.45
N PRO A 98 -25.42 15.65 28.26
CA PRO A 98 -26.77 16.10 27.92
C PRO A 98 -26.76 17.60 27.61
N ASP A 99 -27.41 17.97 26.51
CA ASP A 99 -27.51 19.36 26.03
C ASP A 99 -28.24 20.21 27.08
N VAL A 100 -27.47 20.90 27.93
CA VAL A 100 -27.99 21.84 28.92
C VAL A 100 -28.40 23.12 28.20
N ARG A 101 -29.49 23.04 27.43
CA ARG A 101 -30.21 24.20 26.92
C ARG A 101 -31.56 24.30 27.62
N THR A 102 -31.58 25.06 28.70
CA THR A 102 -32.48 26.21 28.89
C THR A 102 -32.33 26.76 30.31
N ARG A 103 -31.36 27.67 30.51
CA ARG A 103 -31.49 28.68 31.56
C ARG A 103 -31.55 30.07 30.93
N ARG A 104 -32.64 30.72 31.30
CA ARG A 104 -33.25 31.97 30.84
C ARG A 104 -32.27 33.12 30.62
N CYS A 105 -32.58 33.90 29.59
CA CYS A 105 -32.06 35.24 29.34
C CYS A 105 -32.16 36.11 30.59
N GLY A 106 -31.00 36.60 31.05
CA GLY A 106 -30.86 37.73 31.97
C GLY A 106 -30.35 38.98 31.23
N PRO A 107 -30.37 40.16 31.87
CA PRO A 107 -30.31 41.46 31.21
C PRO A 107 -28.95 41.77 30.60
N ARG A 108 -28.97 42.50 29.47
CA ARG A 108 -27.83 43.04 28.72
C ARG A 108 -26.71 43.56 29.62
N GLU A 109 -25.68 42.73 29.83
CA GLU A 109 -24.40 43.17 30.35
C GLU A 109 -23.52 43.72 29.21
N LYS A 110 -22.77 44.74 29.58
CA LYS A 110 -22.14 45.75 28.73
C LYS A 110 -21.19 45.11 27.71
N MET A 111 -21.21 45.63 26.49
CA MET A 111 -20.24 45.33 25.44
C MET A 111 -18.82 45.50 26.00
N VAL A 112 -18.17 44.38 26.29
CA VAL A 112 -16.73 44.33 26.55
C VAL A 112 -16.06 44.68 25.23
N VAL A 113 -15.44 45.86 25.19
CA VAL A 113 -14.62 46.31 24.06
C VAL A 113 -13.45 45.33 23.93
N ILE A 114 -13.55 44.43 22.95
CA ILE A 114 -12.49 43.48 22.61
C ILE A 114 -11.29 44.31 22.13
N PRO A 115 -10.13 44.26 22.81
CA PRO A 115 -8.94 45.01 22.40
C PRO A 115 -8.52 44.61 20.99
N THR A 116 -8.73 45.51 20.01
CA THR A 116 -8.51 45.26 18.57
C THR A 116 -7.03 45.20 18.17
N LYS A 117 -6.12 45.07 19.14
CA LYS A 117 -4.67 45.11 18.93
C LYS A 117 -3.97 44.09 19.83
N MET A 118 -4.35 42.82 19.72
CA MET A 118 -3.43 41.75 20.10
C MET A 118 -2.33 41.72 19.02
N PRO A 119 -1.07 42.04 19.32
CA PRO A 119 0.01 41.90 18.34
C PRO A 119 0.04 40.43 17.94
N LEU A 120 -0.25 40.14 16.66
CA LEU A 120 -0.08 38.79 16.13
C LEU A 120 1.35 38.34 16.46
N PRO A 121 1.54 37.19 17.13
CA PRO A 121 2.87 36.70 17.42
C PRO A 121 3.58 36.45 16.09
N LYS A 122 4.54 37.31 15.76
CA LYS A 122 5.32 37.26 14.50
C LYS A 122 6.07 35.93 14.30
N LYS A 123 6.13 35.06 15.31
CA LYS A 123 6.76 33.75 15.24
C LYS A 123 5.95 32.71 14.46
N THR A 124 4.61 32.80 14.44
CA THR A 124 3.77 31.80 13.75
C THR A 124 3.91 31.82 12.22
N THR A 125 4.57 32.83 11.64
CA THR A 125 4.71 32.94 10.19
C THR A 125 5.73 31.99 9.59
N LEU A 126 6.79 31.61 10.32
CA LEU A 126 7.87 30.78 9.76
C LEU A 126 7.45 29.30 9.70
N SER A 127 7.00 28.72 10.82
CA SER A 127 6.54 27.33 10.87
C SER A 127 5.36 27.09 9.91
N THR A 128 4.43 28.04 9.81
CA THR A 128 3.32 27.97 8.83
C THR A 128 3.84 27.97 7.39
N ARG A 129 4.90 28.73 7.09
CA ARG A 129 5.50 28.77 5.74
C ARG A 129 6.23 27.47 5.41
N MET A 130 6.95 26.90 6.37
CA MET A 130 7.62 25.60 6.21
C MET A 130 6.61 24.47 6.01
N LEU A 131 5.56 24.41 6.84
CA LEU A 131 4.47 23.43 6.67
C LEU A 131 3.82 23.51 5.28
N ARG A 132 3.59 24.72 4.75
CA ARG A 132 3.07 24.89 3.38
C ARG A 132 4.02 24.31 2.32
N ARG A 133 5.34 24.42 2.49
CA ARG A 133 6.32 23.81 1.59
C ARG A 133 6.33 22.29 1.73
N ILE A 134 6.26 21.76 2.95
CA ILE A 134 6.16 20.30 3.19
C ILE A 134 4.92 19.73 2.50
N LYS A 135 3.76 20.39 2.63
CA LYS A 135 2.53 20.01 1.92
C LYS A 135 2.65 20.09 0.39
N LEU A 136 3.44 21.04 -0.12
CA LEU A 136 3.75 21.10 -1.55
C LEU A 136 4.55 19.86 -1.99
N TYR A 137 5.54 19.42 -1.20
CA TYR A 137 6.30 18.20 -1.50
C TYR A 137 5.42 16.95 -1.44
N ASP A 138 4.50 16.85 -0.47
CA ASP A 138 3.51 15.78 -0.42
C ASP A 138 2.58 15.80 -1.66
N GLY A 139 2.19 17.00 -2.12
CA GLY A 139 1.48 17.17 -3.39
C GLY A 139 2.30 16.71 -4.61
N GLN A 140 3.61 16.94 -4.63
CA GLN A 140 4.52 16.44 -5.67
C GLN A 140 4.62 14.92 -5.63
N LEU A 141 4.71 14.31 -4.44
CA LEU A 141 4.64 12.86 -4.27
C LEU A 141 3.35 12.29 -4.86
N HIS A 142 2.19 12.90 -4.57
CA HIS A 142 0.92 12.48 -5.13
C HIS A 142 0.88 12.62 -6.66
N ALA A 143 1.44 13.70 -7.22
CA ALA A 143 1.53 13.87 -8.66
C ALA A 143 2.41 12.79 -9.32
N MET A 144 3.60 12.53 -8.76
CA MET A 144 4.51 11.48 -9.24
C MET A 144 3.86 10.09 -9.18
N THR A 145 3.22 9.79 -8.06
CA THR A 145 2.62 8.47 -7.80
C THR A 145 1.23 8.32 -8.39
N THR A 146 0.72 9.32 -9.11
CA THR A 146 -0.68 9.37 -9.59
C THR A 146 -1.70 9.04 -8.49
N ASN A 147 -1.49 9.62 -7.32
CA ASN A 147 -2.26 9.44 -6.08
C ASN A 147 -2.18 8.04 -5.43
N SER A 148 -1.32 7.14 -5.91
CA SER A 148 -1.20 5.78 -5.38
C SER A 148 0.22 5.24 -5.51
N VAL A 149 0.94 5.19 -4.38
CA VAL A 149 2.29 4.58 -4.31
C VAL A 149 2.29 3.14 -4.85
N PRO A 150 1.36 2.23 -4.45
CA PRO A 150 1.34 0.88 -5.00
C PRO A 150 1.14 0.82 -6.52
N THR A 151 0.25 1.65 -7.06
CA THR A 151 0.00 1.71 -8.51
C THR A 151 1.21 2.25 -9.26
N TYR A 152 1.92 3.21 -8.68
CA TYR A 152 3.16 3.75 -9.23
C TYR A 152 4.26 2.68 -9.26
N LEU A 153 4.46 1.96 -8.15
CA LEU A 153 5.43 0.86 -8.07
C LEU A 153 5.10 -0.25 -9.07
N HIS A 154 3.83 -0.65 -9.19
CA HIS A 154 3.40 -1.63 -10.18
C HIS A 154 3.80 -1.22 -11.61
N ARG A 155 3.59 0.05 -11.97
CA ARG A 155 3.99 0.56 -13.30
C ARG A 155 5.50 0.55 -13.50
N LEU A 156 6.28 0.88 -12.46
CA LEU A 156 7.73 0.76 -12.52
C LEU A 156 8.15 -0.70 -12.74
N CYS A 157 7.54 -1.64 -12.02
CA CYS A 157 7.76 -3.07 -12.22
C CYS A 157 7.41 -3.54 -13.65
N GLU A 158 6.24 -3.15 -14.17
CA GLU A 158 5.81 -3.54 -15.52
C GLU A 158 6.77 -3.03 -16.58
N ARG A 159 7.16 -1.75 -16.51
CA ARG A 159 8.17 -1.19 -17.42
C ARG A 159 9.49 -1.92 -17.29
N TYR A 160 9.86 -2.25 -16.06
CA TYR A 160 11.10 -2.97 -15.81
C TYR A 160 11.12 -4.35 -16.47
N LEU A 161 10.01 -5.09 -16.38
CA LEU A 161 9.87 -6.43 -16.96
C LEU A 161 9.74 -6.44 -18.49
N VAL A 162 9.13 -5.40 -19.08
CA VAL A 162 8.95 -5.28 -20.54
C VAL A 162 10.23 -4.83 -21.26
N GLY A 163 11.16 -4.19 -20.54
CA GLY A 163 12.45 -3.71 -21.06
C GLY A 163 13.34 -4.80 -21.66
N ARG A 164 13.20 -5.07 -22.97
CA ARG A 164 13.92 -6.14 -23.68
C ARG A 164 15.41 -5.86 -23.96
N GLN A 165 15.89 -4.63 -23.73
CA GLN A 165 17.24 -4.17 -24.12
C GLN A 165 17.87 -3.18 -23.11
N GLY A 166 17.92 -3.53 -21.82
CA GLY A 166 18.72 -2.78 -20.83
C GLY A 166 18.11 -1.49 -20.28
N GLY A 167 17.00 -1.02 -20.83
CA GLY A 167 16.17 0.00 -20.17
C GLY A 167 15.24 -0.68 -19.16
N SER A 168 15.54 -0.55 -17.87
CA SER A 168 14.58 -0.88 -16.81
C SER A 168 15.06 -0.50 -15.40
N ALA A 169 16.33 -0.73 -15.07
CA ALA A 169 16.89 -0.38 -13.76
C ALA A 169 17.10 1.13 -13.60
N GLU A 170 17.55 1.82 -14.67
CA GLU A 170 17.75 3.27 -14.67
C GLU A 170 16.46 4.05 -14.35
N GLU A 171 15.29 3.58 -14.81
CA GLU A 171 14.01 4.23 -14.48
C GLU A 171 13.67 4.09 -12.99
N ILE A 172 13.96 2.93 -12.40
CA ILE A 172 13.76 2.70 -10.97
C ILE A 172 14.74 3.58 -10.17
N ASP A 173 16.01 3.63 -10.58
CA ASP A 173 17.02 4.45 -9.90
C ASP A 173 16.73 5.95 -10.03
N GLN A 174 16.23 6.41 -11.19
CA GLN A 174 15.76 7.77 -11.37
C GLN A 174 14.55 8.08 -10.46
N ALA A 175 13.62 7.14 -10.33
CA ALA A 175 12.49 7.27 -9.41
C ALA A 175 12.94 7.34 -7.94
N VAL A 176 13.90 6.51 -7.55
CA VAL A 176 14.52 6.53 -6.21
C VAL A 176 15.17 7.89 -5.97
N GLY A 177 16.03 8.36 -6.89
CA GLY A 177 16.70 9.66 -6.76
C GLY A 177 15.73 10.84 -6.65
N ALA A 178 14.63 10.82 -7.41
CA ALA A 178 13.60 11.85 -7.30
C ALA A 178 12.90 11.86 -5.93
N LEU A 179 12.68 10.68 -5.33
CA LEU A 179 12.10 10.54 -4.00
C LEU A 179 13.09 10.91 -2.89
N GLU A 180 14.38 10.61 -3.05
CA GLU A 180 15.45 11.04 -2.14
C GLU A 180 15.57 12.57 -2.10
N ASP A 181 15.58 13.22 -3.27
CA ASP A 181 15.58 14.68 -3.38
C ASP A 181 14.36 15.31 -2.70
N LEU A 182 13.19 14.69 -2.87
CA LEU A 182 11.95 15.16 -2.25
C LEU A 182 11.99 15.01 -0.73
N LEU A 183 12.45 13.85 -0.24
CA LEU A 183 12.61 13.57 1.18
C LEU A 183 13.62 14.53 1.82
N GLY A 184 14.77 14.77 1.19
CA GLY A 184 15.80 15.68 1.70
C GLY A 184 15.28 17.11 1.88
N LYS A 185 14.51 17.62 0.91
CA LYS A 185 13.88 18.95 1.00
C LYS A 185 12.82 18.99 2.10
N ALA A 186 11.98 17.97 2.22
CA ALA A 186 10.91 17.91 3.20
C ALA A 186 11.46 17.76 4.63
N GLN A 187 12.47 16.91 4.83
CA GLN A 187 13.15 16.72 6.11
C GLN A 187 13.87 17.99 6.54
N SER A 188 14.59 18.67 5.63
CA SER A 188 15.24 19.95 5.95
C SER A 188 14.25 21.03 6.40
N ASP A 189 13.07 21.12 5.78
CA ASP A 189 12.03 22.05 6.21
C ASP A 189 11.40 21.64 7.56
N LEU A 190 11.26 20.33 7.84
CA LEU A 190 10.76 19.81 9.12
C LEU A 190 11.74 20.07 10.27
N ASP A 191 13.04 19.83 10.06
CA ASP A 191 14.08 20.09 11.05
C ASP A 191 14.13 21.60 11.38
N ALA A 192 13.98 22.46 10.36
CA ALA A 192 13.92 23.90 10.57
C ALA A 192 12.67 24.35 11.34
N MET A 193 11.54 23.64 11.23
CA MET A 193 10.36 23.89 12.08
C MET A 193 10.65 23.53 13.55
N TYR A 194 11.32 22.41 13.77
CA TYR A 194 11.71 21.96 15.11
C TYR A 194 12.63 22.99 15.79
N GLU A 195 13.62 23.52 15.07
CA GLU A 195 14.55 24.53 15.61
C GLU A 195 13.88 25.89 15.89
N ASP A 196 12.89 26.30 15.08
CA ASP A 196 12.20 27.60 15.24
C ASP A 196 11.21 27.61 16.42
N GLY A 197 10.46 26.52 16.62
CA GLY A 197 9.31 26.49 17.52
C GLY A 197 9.17 25.24 18.37
N GLY A 198 10.02 24.24 18.19
CA GLY A 198 9.88 22.92 18.82
C GLY A 198 8.72 22.11 18.25
N ILE A 199 8.17 21.21 19.07
CA ILE A 199 7.08 20.31 18.70
C ILE A 199 5.74 21.00 18.93
N ASP A 200 5.04 21.32 17.84
CA ASP A 200 3.67 21.83 17.86
C ASP A 200 2.75 21.04 16.92
N ALA A 201 1.49 21.45 16.77
CA ALA A 201 0.53 20.77 15.89
C ALA A 201 0.95 20.82 14.40
N ALA A 202 1.62 21.89 13.98
CA ALA A 202 2.10 22.02 12.61
C ALA A 202 3.28 21.08 12.34
N PHE A 203 4.14 20.87 13.33
CA PHE A 203 5.26 19.93 13.28
C PHE A 203 4.75 18.50 13.03
N TRP A 204 3.78 18.01 13.81
CA TRP A 204 3.23 16.66 13.61
C TRP A 204 2.60 16.48 12.23
N GLU A 205 1.88 17.49 11.74
CA GLU A 205 1.31 17.44 10.38
C GLU A 205 2.42 17.40 9.31
N GLY A 206 3.51 18.14 9.51
CA GLY A 206 4.69 18.09 8.66
C GLY A 206 5.37 16.72 8.70
N GLU A 207 5.53 16.14 9.89
CA GLU A 207 6.12 14.82 10.10
C GLU A 207 5.33 13.72 9.40
N ASP A 208 3.99 13.76 9.48
CA ASP A 208 3.12 12.83 8.76
C ASP A 208 3.35 12.87 7.23
N CYS A 209 3.56 14.07 6.67
CA CYS A 209 3.87 14.23 5.24
C CYS A 209 5.25 13.64 4.91
N VAL A 210 6.27 13.95 5.72
CA VAL A 210 7.63 13.42 5.55
C VAL A 210 7.63 11.89 5.65
N ASN A 211 6.88 11.32 6.60
CA ASN A 211 6.73 9.88 6.78
C ASN A 211 6.14 9.20 5.53
N ARG A 212 5.15 9.81 4.87
CA ARG A 212 4.60 9.28 3.61
C ARG A 212 5.64 9.25 2.49
N ILE A 213 6.42 10.32 2.33
CA ILE A 213 7.51 10.37 1.35
C ILE A 213 8.55 9.28 1.66
N ARG A 214 8.92 9.12 2.93
CA ARG A 214 9.88 8.10 3.37
C ARG A 214 9.40 6.68 3.07
N LEU A 215 8.14 6.37 3.32
CA LEU A 215 7.55 5.06 2.99
C LEU A 215 7.56 4.79 1.48
N ALA A 216 7.26 5.80 0.65
CA ALA A 216 7.30 5.67 -0.80
C ALA A 216 8.74 5.45 -1.31
N LEU A 217 9.71 6.16 -0.73
CA LEU A 217 11.13 5.97 -1.03
C LEU A 217 11.58 4.55 -0.68
N GLN A 218 11.29 4.10 0.54
CA GLN A 218 11.67 2.76 1.00
C GLN A 218 11.12 1.68 0.07
N ALA A 219 9.84 1.75 -0.29
CA ALA A 219 9.24 0.78 -1.21
C ALA A 219 9.86 0.81 -2.62
N SER A 220 10.33 1.99 -3.08
CA SER A 220 11.03 2.12 -4.37
C SER A 220 12.47 1.58 -4.30
N GLN A 221 13.15 1.75 -3.17
CA GLN A 221 14.47 1.18 -2.92
C GLN A 221 14.41 -0.35 -2.82
N ASP A 222 13.39 -0.90 -2.16
CA ASP A 222 13.13 -2.34 -2.11
C ASP A 222 12.92 -2.91 -3.53
N LEU A 223 12.21 -2.18 -4.38
CA LEU A 223 12.03 -2.53 -5.79
C LEU A 223 13.37 -2.52 -6.55
N SER A 224 14.21 -1.49 -6.38
CA SER A 224 15.55 -1.42 -6.99
C SER A 224 16.43 -2.61 -6.56
N CYS A 225 16.43 -2.93 -5.27
CA CYS A 225 17.16 -4.08 -4.73
C CYS A 225 16.71 -5.40 -5.37
N ASN A 226 15.40 -5.64 -5.45
CA ASN A 226 14.85 -6.84 -6.08
C ASN A 226 15.16 -6.92 -7.57
N ALA A 227 15.12 -5.78 -8.28
CA ALA A 227 15.52 -5.71 -9.68
C ALA A 227 16.98 -6.14 -9.88
N MET A 228 17.92 -5.60 -9.08
CA MET A 228 19.33 -5.97 -9.13
C MET A 228 19.57 -7.46 -8.83
N LEU A 229 18.89 -8.01 -7.82
CA LEU A 229 19.01 -9.44 -7.47
C LEU A 229 18.54 -10.33 -8.62
N GLY A 230 17.38 -10.01 -9.22
CA GLY A 230 16.85 -10.74 -10.37
C GLY A 230 17.79 -10.71 -11.58
N GLN A 231 18.44 -9.58 -11.87
CA GLN A 231 19.42 -9.49 -12.97
C GLN A 231 20.62 -10.41 -12.74
N ARG A 232 21.20 -10.39 -11.53
CA ARG A 232 22.34 -11.23 -11.19
C ARG A 232 22.02 -12.72 -11.31
N GLU A 233 20.83 -13.13 -10.88
CA GLU A 233 20.39 -14.52 -10.98
C GLU A 233 20.26 -14.97 -12.45
N VAL A 234 19.68 -14.13 -13.30
CA VAL A 234 19.58 -14.40 -14.75
C VAL A 234 20.96 -14.49 -15.41
N GLU A 235 21.89 -13.60 -15.06
CA GLU A 235 23.26 -13.63 -15.56
C GLU A 235 24.00 -14.90 -15.12
N TRP A 236 23.87 -15.29 -13.86
CA TRP A 236 24.47 -16.51 -13.33
C TRP A 236 23.97 -17.75 -14.08
N LEU A 237 22.65 -17.87 -14.31
CA LEU A 237 22.06 -18.97 -15.09
C LEU A 237 22.54 -18.99 -16.55
N ARG A 238 22.69 -17.82 -17.18
CA ARG A 238 23.26 -17.71 -18.54
C ARG A 238 24.70 -18.20 -18.58
N ASN A 239 25.52 -17.81 -17.60
CA ASN A 239 26.92 -18.23 -17.50
C ASN A 239 27.05 -19.74 -17.27
N GLN A 240 26.22 -20.32 -16.39
CA GLN A 240 26.19 -21.78 -16.21
C GLN A 240 25.83 -22.51 -17.50
N ARG A 241 24.82 -22.01 -18.23
CA ARG A 241 24.42 -22.62 -19.50
C ARG A 241 25.54 -22.55 -20.55
N LEU A 242 26.28 -21.45 -20.63
CA LEU A 242 27.44 -21.31 -21.51
C LEU A 242 28.57 -22.27 -21.13
N LEU A 243 28.87 -22.42 -19.84
CA LEU A 243 29.87 -23.38 -19.35
C LEU A 243 29.50 -24.81 -19.72
N MET A 244 28.23 -25.20 -19.55
CA MET A 244 27.74 -26.53 -19.94
C MET A 244 27.95 -26.83 -21.43
N TYR A 245 27.82 -25.83 -22.31
CA TYR A 245 28.09 -26.00 -23.75
C TYR A 245 29.59 -26.10 -24.06
N GLN A 246 30.46 -25.44 -23.29
CA GLN A 246 31.90 -25.51 -23.49
C GLN A 246 32.50 -26.84 -23.03
N THR A 247 31.96 -27.43 -21.96
CA THR A 247 32.45 -28.70 -21.42
C THR A 247 31.86 -29.94 -22.08
N ALA A 248 30.92 -29.78 -23.01
CA ALA A 248 30.28 -30.88 -23.73
C ALA A 248 31.06 -31.37 -24.97
N TYR A 249 32.25 -30.81 -25.22
CA TYR A 249 33.20 -31.19 -26.27
C TYR A 249 34.51 -31.69 -25.66
#